data_AF-G3MT74-F1
#
_entry.id   AF-G3MT74-F1
#
_cell.length_a   1.000
_cell.length_b   1.000
_cell.length_c   1.000
_cell.angle_alpha   90.00
_cell.angle_beta   90.00
_cell.angle_gamma   90.00
#
_symmetry.space_group_name_H-M   'P 1'
#
loop_
_entity.id
_entity.type
_entity.pdbx_description
1 polymer ?
#
loop_
_entity_poly.entity_id
_entity_poly.type
_entity_poly.pdbx_seq_one_letter_code
_entity_poly.pdbx_strand_id
1 'polypeptide(L)'
;MKGLSKTGRSILTSLGYNPRAPSRQSCEISDEARAHIHVDPIPKNMHPEYNQERRQARAKVLVEQHAQDPHARFVDAAEYKREGFVAVAVAAATGIKTTAASVRCTDATDAEEVAIALAISEAECCTVLSDSRNAVRNFAKGRVCAQAAAMISKLQLQDRGNTIRIK
;
A
#
# COMPACT_ATOMS: atom_id res chain seq x y z
N MET A 1 19.79 19.28 3.45
CA MET A 1 18.38 19.63 3.80
C MET A 1 18.13 21.11 3.52
N LYS A 2 17.36 21.47 2.49
CA LYS A 2 16.89 22.86 2.29
C LYS A 2 15.68 23.07 3.21
N GLY A 3 15.85 23.80 4.31
CA GLY A 3 14.76 24.12 5.23
C GLY A 3 13.75 25.08 4.58
N LEU A 4 12.45 24.83 4.75
CA LEU A 4 11.41 25.76 4.32
C LEU A 4 11.61 27.14 4.98
N SER A 5 11.44 28.21 4.21
CA SER A 5 11.51 29.59 4.71
C SER A 5 10.44 29.85 5.79
N LYS A 6 10.63 30.90 6.61
CA LYS A 6 9.61 31.33 7.60
C LYS A 6 8.24 31.54 6.94
N THR A 7 8.22 32.11 5.73
CA THR A 7 7.01 32.31 4.92
C THR A 7 6.34 31.01 4.52
N GLY A 8 7.10 30.02 4.02
CA GLY A 8 6.54 28.71 3.63
C GLY A 8 5.92 27.96 4.79
N ARG A 9 6.52 28.04 5.99
CA ARG A 9 5.92 27.47 7.21
C ARG A 9 4.61 28.17 7.59
N SER A 10 4.57 29.51 7.55
CA SER A 10 3.38 30.27 7.90
C SER A 10 2.20 29.95 6.98
N ILE A 11 2.46 29.78 5.68
CA ILE A 11 1.43 29.42 4.69
C ILE A 11 0.87 28.03 5.00
N LEU A 12 1.74 27.03 5.20
CA LEU A 12 1.30 25.67 5.52
C LEU A 12 0.48 25.61 6.81
N THR A 13 0.92 26.33 7.85
CA THR A 13 0.17 26.43 9.12
C THR A 13 -1.18 27.13 8.93
N SER A 14 -1.26 28.20 8.12
CA SER A 14 -2.52 28.88 7.82
C SER A 14 -3.51 28.01 7.03
N LEU A 15 -3.01 27.04 6.27
CA LEU A 15 -3.78 26.04 5.54
C LEU A 15 -4.12 24.80 6.41
N GLY A 16 -3.83 24.82 7.70
CA GLY A 16 -4.10 23.71 8.63
C GLY A 16 -3.09 22.56 8.55
N TYR A 17 -2.03 22.69 7.74
CA TYR A 17 -0.95 21.69 7.71
C TYR A 17 0.04 21.97 8.84
N ASN A 18 0.39 20.93 9.61
CA ASN A 18 1.43 21.01 10.63
C ASN A 18 2.80 20.63 10.01
N PRO A 19 3.69 21.60 9.68
CA PRO A 19 5.00 21.31 9.11
C PRO A 19 5.97 20.67 10.12
N ARG A 20 5.58 20.55 11.39
CA ARG A 20 6.32 19.86 12.47
C ARG A 20 5.71 18.52 12.85
N ALA A 21 4.68 18.03 12.14
CA ALA A 21 4.25 16.64 12.33
C ALA A 21 5.49 15.75 12.14
N PRO A 22 5.78 14.83 13.08
CA PRO A 22 6.91 13.93 12.92
C PRO A 22 6.78 13.27 11.55
N SER A 23 7.83 13.35 10.74
CA SER A 23 7.83 12.68 9.45
C SER A 23 7.59 11.21 9.71
N ARG A 24 6.56 10.66 9.07
CA ARG A 24 6.29 9.22 9.02
C ARG A 24 7.60 8.44 8.95
N GLN A 25 7.88 7.63 9.97
CA GLN A 25 9.14 6.90 10.05
C GLN A 25 9.09 5.74 9.06
N SER A 26 9.62 5.95 7.86
CA SER A 26 9.74 4.92 6.83
C SER A 26 11.02 4.09 7.02
N CYS A 27 10.90 2.76 6.92
CA CYS A 27 11.97 1.78 6.85
C CYS A 27 12.21 1.37 5.40
N GLU A 28 13.44 1.00 5.07
CA GLU A 28 13.79 0.46 3.76
C GLU A 28 13.41 -1.02 3.67
N ILE A 29 12.91 -1.43 2.50
CA ILE A 29 12.78 -2.84 2.13
C ILE A 29 14.18 -3.30 1.69
N SER A 30 14.61 -4.49 2.13
CA SER A 30 15.90 -5.03 1.72
C SER A 30 15.98 -5.20 0.19
N ASP A 31 17.17 -5.06 -0.37
CA ASP A 31 17.35 -5.13 -1.83
C ASP A 31 16.96 -6.50 -2.38
N GLU A 32 17.16 -7.58 -1.61
CA GLU A 32 16.76 -8.94 -1.97
C GLU A 32 15.25 -9.06 -2.12
N ALA A 33 14.49 -8.56 -1.13
CA ALA A 33 13.04 -8.59 -1.19
C ALA A 33 12.51 -7.65 -2.28
N ARG A 34 13.13 -6.48 -2.43
CA ARG A 34 12.77 -5.48 -3.43
C ARG A 34 12.95 -6.00 -4.87
N ALA A 35 13.96 -6.84 -5.12
CA ALA A 35 14.16 -7.46 -6.43
C ALA A 35 12.99 -8.38 -6.86
N HIS A 36 12.23 -8.90 -5.88
CA HIS A 36 11.08 -9.78 -6.10
C HIS A 36 9.74 -9.04 -6.09
N ILE A 37 9.73 -7.73 -5.87
CA ILE A 37 8.52 -6.89 -5.84
C ILE A 37 8.54 -5.94 -7.03
N HIS A 38 7.60 -6.13 -7.95
CA HIS A 38 7.36 -5.23 -9.07
C HIS A 38 6.14 -4.36 -8.80
N VAL A 39 6.27 -3.05 -8.92
CA VAL A 39 5.13 -2.13 -8.78
C VAL A 39 4.78 -1.54 -10.13
N ASP A 40 3.54 -1.74 -10.56
CA ASP A 40 3.05 -1.22 -11.83
C ASP A 40 3.01 0.32 -11.81
N PRO A 41 3.16 0.99 -12.97
CA PRO A 41 3.13 2.45 -13.04
C PRO A 41 1.82 3.03 -12.50
N ILE A 42 1.95 3.87 -11.46
CA ILE A 42 0.82 4.57 -10.87
C ILE A 42 0.24 5.55 -11.91
N PRO A 43 -1.06 5.48 -12.24
CA PRO A 43 -1.66 6.37 -13.22
C PRO A 43 -1.47 7.84 -12.83
N LYS A 44 -0.96 8.60 -13.79
CA LYS A 44 -0.76 10.05 -13.67
C LYS A 44 -2.07 10.77 -13.99
N ASN A 45 -2.28 11.96 -13.42
CA ASN A 45 -3.40 12.86 -13.75
C ASN A 45 -4.80 12.27 -13.51
N MET A 46 -4.99 11.57 -12.39
CA MET A 46 -6.29 11.08 -11.91
C MET A 46 -6.79 11.97 -10.77
N HIS A 47 -7.65 12.96 -11.08
CA HIS A 47 -8.27 13.81 -10.05
C HIS A 47 -9.40 13.06 -9.34
N PRO A 48 -9.48 13.08 -8.00
CA PRO A 48 -10.47 12.30 -7.25
C PRO A 48 -11.91 12.67 -7.64
N GLU A 49 -12.21 13.96 -7.75
CA GLU A 49 -13.57 14.45 -8.06
C GLU A 49 -13.88 14.40 -9.57
N TYR A 50 -13.09 15.06 -10.42
CA TYR A 50 -13.38 15.21 -11.84
C TYR A 50 -13.24 13.93 -12.70
N ASN A 51 -12.51 12.90 -12.24
CA ASN A 51 -12.25 11.69 -13.04
C ASN A 51 -12.96 10.44 -12.50
N GLN A 52 -14.15 10.58 -11.91
CA GLN A 52 -14.89 9.47 -11.31
C GLN A 52 -15.16 8.33 -12.31
N GLU A 53 -15.62 8.63 -13.52
CA GLU A 53 -15.89 7.63 -14.55
C GLU A 53 -14.62 6.86 -14.94
N ARG A 54 -13.49 7.56 -15.06
CA ARG A 54 -12.18 6.93 -15.33
C ARG A 54 -11.73 6.05 -14.17
N ARG A 55 -12.02 6.44 -12.91
CA ARG A 55 -11.74 5.61 -11.72
C ARG A 55 -12.56 4.33 -11.75
N GLN A 56 -13.86 4.45 -12.02
CA GLN A 56 -14.77 3.31 -12.10
C GLN A 56 -14.41 2.35 -13.23
N ALA A 57 -14.12 2.88 -14.43
CA ALA A 57 -13.68 2.07 -15.55
C ALA A 57 -12.38 1.32 -15.25
N ARG A 58 -11.40 1.97 -14.61
CA ARG A 58 -10.15 1.31 -14.19
C ARG A 58 -10.40 0.23 -13.13
N ALA A 59 -11.21 0.52 -12.12
CA ALA A 59 -11.54 -0.45 -11.08
C ALA A 59 -12.25 -1.68 -11.67
N LYS A 60 -13.22 -1.46 -12.56
CA LYS A 60 -13.92 -2.52 -13.29
C LYS A 60 -12.94 -3.38 -14.10
N VAL A 61 -12.04 -2.76 -14.86
CA VAL A 61 -11.01 -3.48 -15.62
C VAL A 61 -10.09 -4.29 -14.71
N LEU A 62 -9.64 -3.75 -13.58
CA LEU A 62 -8.81 -4.48 -12.62
C LEU A 62 -9.53 -5.69 -12.02
N VAL A 63 -10.81 -5.51 -11.66
CA VAL A 63 -11.64 -6.61 -11.17
C VAL A 63 -11.81 -7.68 -12.25
N GLU A 64 -12.21 -7.30 -13.46
CA GLU A 64 -12.42 -8.24 -14.57
C GLU A 64 -11.13 -8.99 -14.95
N GLN A 65 -9.98 -8.30 -14.97
CA GLN A 65 -8.69 -8.89 -15.30
C GLN A 65 -8.24 -9.95 -14.28
N HIS A 66 -8.60 -9.79 -13.01
CA HIS A 66 -8.13 -10.66 -11.93
C HIS A 66 -9.25 -11.51 -11.28
N ALA A 67 -10.47 -11.44 -11.80
CA ALA A 67 -11.63 -12.17 -11.29
C ALA A 67 -11.50 -13.69 -11.37
N GLN A 68 -10.53 -14.21 -12.14
CA GLN A 68 -10.26 -15.64 -12.27
C GLN A 68 -8.82 -16.00 -11.88
N ASP A 69 -8.06 -15.05 -11.32
CA ASP A 69 -6.68 -15.27 -10.92
C ASP A 69 -6.63 -15.80 -9.46
N PRO A 70 -6.33 -17.09 -9.24
CA PRO A 70 -6.27 -17.65 -7.89
C PRO A 70 -5.09 -17.11 -7.06
N HIS A 71 -4.13 -16.46 -7.71
CA HIS A 71 -2.93 -15.89 -7.10
C HIS A 71 -3.04 -14.37 -6.87
N ALA A 72 -4.19 -13.76 -7.19
CA ALA A 72 -4.46 -12.35 -6.95
C ALA A 72 -5.17 -12.09 -5.62
N ARG A 73 -4.75 -11.03 -4.91
CA ARG A 73 -5.34 -10.58 -3.65
C ARG A 73 -5.73 -9.11 -3.71
N PHE A 74 -6.98 -8.80 -3.40
CA PHE A 74 -7.39 -7.45 -3.03
C PHE A 74 -6.99 -7.17 -1.58
N VAL A 75 -6.45 -5.99 -1.33
CA VAL A 75 -6.07 -5.55 0.02
C VAL A 75 -6.73 -4.24 0.36
N ASP A 76 -7.05 -4.06 1.63
CA ASP A 76 -7.64 -2.85 2.19
C ASP A 76 -7.33 -2.76 3.69
N ALA A 77 -7.38 -1.56 4.25
CA ALA A 77 -7.28 -1.34 5.67
C ALA A 77 -8.33 -0.35 6.18
N ALA A 78 -9.09 -0.78 7.20
CA ALA A 78 -10.15 0.03 7.81
C ALA A 78 -9.86 0.35 9.27
N GLU A 79 -10.08 1.60 9.67
CA GLU A 79 -10.04 2.02 11.08
C GLU A 79 -11.25 1.41 11.82
N TYR A 80 -11.01 0.76 12.96
CA TYR A 80 -12.07 0.19 13.80
C TYR A 80 -12.15 0.80 15.20
N LYS A 81 -11.10 1.52 15.60
CA LYS A 81 -11.02 2.30 16.84
C LYS A 81 -9.94 3.36 16.68
N ARG A 82 -9.96 4.37 17.53
CA ARG A 82 -8.89 5.36 17.60
C ARG A 82 -7.54 4.64 17.76
N GLU A 83 -6.62 4.89 16.82
CA GLU A 83 -5.29 4.26 16.73
C GLU A 83 -5.27 2.75 16.43
N GLY A 84 -6.30 2.23 15.77
CA GLY A 84 -6.41 0.82 15.41
C GLY A 84 -7.06 0.61 14.06
N PHE A 85 -6.36 -0.12 13.19
CA PHE A 85 -6.83 -0.55 11.89
C PHE A 85 -6.90 -2.07 11.80
N VAL A 86 -7.77 -2.59 10.94
CA VAL A 86 -7.70 -3.97 10.47
C VAL A 86 -7.24 -3.94 9.03
N ALA A 87 -6.09 -4.56 8.76
CA ALA A 87 -5.59 -4.82 7.42
C ALA A 87 -6.12 -6.18 6.96
N VAL A 88 -6.60 -6.27 5.72
CA VAL A 88 -7.26 -7.46 5.17
C VAL A 88 -6.68 -7.79 3.80
N ALA A 89 -6.57 -9.08 3.49
CA ALA A 89 -6.41 -9.57 2.13
C ALA A 89 -7.57 -10.53 1.77
N VAL A 90 -8.02 -10.42 0.53
CA VAL A 90 -9.17 -11.16 -0.03
C VAL A 90 -8.77 -11.78 -1.35
N ALA A 91 -9.08 -13.06 -1.56
CA ALA A 91 -8.87 -13.73 -2.83
C ALA A 91 -9.70 -13.07 -3.95
N ALA A 92 -9.05 -12.59 -5.00
CA ALA A 92 -9.74 -11.89 -6.08
C ALA A 92 -10.74 -12.80 -6.81
N ALA A 93 -10.39 -14.08 -6.98
CA ALA A 93 -11.24 -15.04 -7.68
C ALA A 93 -12.53 -15.43 -6.94
N THR A 94 -12.54 -15.37 -5.61
CA THR A 94 -13.67 -15.88 -4.80
C THR A 94 -14.32 -14.81 -3.93
N GLY A 95 -13.68 -13.67 -3.72
CA GLY A 95 -14.10 -12.67 -2.74
C GLY A 95 -13.98 -13.14 -1.29
N ILE A 96 -13.36 -14.29 -1.04
CA ILE A 96 -13.19 -14.84 0.30
C ILE A 96 -11.96 -14.22 0.95
N LYS A 97 -12.15 -13.70 2.17
CA LYS A 97 -11.05 -13.22 3.02
C LYS A 97 -10.06 -14.36 3.27
N THR A 98 -8.81 -14.16 2.88
CA THR A 98 -7.73 -15.14 3.06
C THR A 98 -6.98 -14.91 4.36
N THR A 99 -6.77 -13.65 4.73
CA THR A 99 -6.09 -13.28 5.98
C THR A 99 -6.47 -11.87 6.42
N ALA A 100 -6.25 -11.59 7.71
CA ALA A 100 -6.39 -10.26 8.28
C ALA A 100 -5.48 -10.08 9.49
N ALA A 101 -5.09 -8.84 9.77
CA ALA A 101 -4.27 -8.48 10.92
C ALA A 101 -4.76 -7.19 11.57
N SER A 102 -4.72 -7.15 12.91
CA SER A 102 -4.90 -5.89 13.63
C SER A 102 -3.61 -5.08 13.61
N VAL A 103 -3.69 -3.83 13.19
CA VAL A 103 -2.56 -2.92 13.06
C VAL A 103 -2.75 -1.75 14.00
N ARG A 104 -1.82 -1.58 14.94
CA ARG A 104 -1.80 -0.41 15.81
C ARG A 104 -1.02 0.71 15.13
N CYS A 105 -1.73 1.68 14.58
CA CYS A 105 -1.18 2.87 13.95
C CYS A 105 -2.23 3.97 13.89
N THR A 106 -1.80 5.20 13.59
CA THR A 106 -2.68 6.38 13.46
C THR A 106 -2.79 6.89 12.02
N ASP A 107 -2.00 6.34 11.09
CA ASP A 107 -1.99 6.71 9.68
C ASP A 107 -2.55 5.55 8.85
N ALA A 108 -3.63 5.80 8.11
CA ALA A 108 -4.22 4.80 7.21
C ALA A 108 -3.19 4.26 6.20
N THR A 109 -2.25 5.09 5.72
CA THR A 109 -1.18 4.66 4.81
C THR A 109 -0.29 3.57 5.44
N ASP A 110 -0.03 3.63 6.74
CA ASP A 110 0.73 2.59 7.45
C ASP A 110 -0.05 1.28 7.46
N ALA A 111 -1.36 1.35 7.71
CA ALA A 111 -2.23 0.18 7.72
C ALA A 111 -2.37 -0.46 6.33
N GLU A 112 -2.50 0.36 5.29
CA GLU A 112 -2.54 -0.08 3.89
C GLU A 112 -1.25 -0.78 3.46
N GLU A 113 -0.09 -0.25 3.86
CA GLU A 113 1.17 -0.92 3.58
C GLU A 113 1.31 -2.26 4.30
N VAL A 114 0.76 -2.37 5.51
CA VAL A 114 0.66 -3.65 6.21
C VAL A 114 -0.30 -4.59 5.49
N ALA A 115 -1.41 -4.11 4.93
CA ALA A 115 -2.32 -4.94 4.13
C ALA A 115 -1.64 -5.52 2.89
N ILE A 116 -0.85 -4.70 2.18
CA ILE A 116 0.00 -5.16 1.07
C ILE A 116 1.00 -6.21 1.55
N ALA A 117 1.76 -5.93 2.63
CA ALA A 117 2.75 -6.87 3.16
C ALA A 117 2.12 -8.19 3.64
N LEU A 118 0.89 -8.13 4.15
CA LEU A 118 0.11 -9.29 4.57
C LEU A 118 -0.27 -10.17 3.38
N ALA A 119 -0.73 -9.59 2.26
CA ALA A 119 -0.96 -10.37 1.04
C ALA A 119 0.33 -10.97 0.48
N ILE A 120 1.44 -10.22 0.45
CA ILE A 120 2.77 -10.71 0.04
C ILE A 120 3.20 -11.93 0.87
N SER A 121 2.84 -11.99 2.16
CA SER A 121 3.18 -13.11 3.03
C SER A 121 2.48 -14.43 2.68
N GLU A 122 1.41 -14.40 1.87
CA GLU A 122 0.76 -15.62 1.41
C GLU A 122 1.59 -16.29 0.31
N ALA A 123 1.92 -17.58 0.49
CA ALA A 123 2.76 -18.36 -0.41
C ALA A 123 2.23 -18.45 -1.86
N GLU A 124 0.92 -18.35 -2.04
CA GLU A 124 0.25 -18.41 -3.35
C GLU A 124 0.04 -17.03 -3.99
N CYS A 125 0.29 -15.93 -3.27
CA CYS A 125 0.04 -14.59 -3.81
C CYS A 125 1.14 -14.16 -4.80
N CYS A 126 0.75 -13.91 -6.05
CA CYS A 126 1.61 -13.35 -7.10
C CYS A 126 1.18 -11.93 -7.52
N THR A 127 -0.07 -11.56 -7.28
CA THR A 127 -0.60 -10.23 -7.59
C THR A 127 -1.30 -9.63 -6.37
N VAL A 128 -0.93 -8.40 -6.00
CA VAL A 128 -1.59 -7.59 -4.97
C VAL A 128 -2.28 -6.41 -5.64
N LEU A 129 -3.56 -6.24 -5.38
CA LEU A 129 -4.42 -5.19 -5.91
C LEU A 129 -4.76 -4.23 -4.77
N SER A 130 -4.23 -3.00 -4.83
CA SER A 130 -4.45 -1.97 -3.80
C SER A 130 -4.95 -0.68 -4.44
N ASP A 131 -5.97 -0.06 -3.84
CA ASP A 131 -6.44 1.25 -4.25
C ASP A 131 -5.69 2.41 -3.55
N SER A 132 -4.89 2.10 -2.54
CA SER A 132 -4.08 3.06 -1.80
C SER A 132 -2.87 3.52 -2.60
N ARG A 133 -3.06 4.61 -3.36
CA ARG A 133 -1.99 5.25 -4.15
C ARG A 133 -0.74 5.59 -3.34
N ASN A 134 -0.89 5.94 -2.06
CA ASN A 134 0.24 6.27 -1.21
C ASN A 134 1.04 5.03 -0.83
N ALA A 135 0.36 3.95 -0.42
CA ALA A 135 1.02 2.68 -0.08
C ALA A 135 1.75 2.10 -1.30
N VAL A 136 1.08 2.01 -2.46
CA VAL A 136 1.69 1.55 -3.72
C VAL A 136 2.92 2.37 -4.09
N ARG A 137 2.87 3.70 -3.93
CA ARG A 137 4.02 4.58 -4.19
C ARG A 137 5.20 4.32 -3.26
N ASN A 138 4.92 4.03 -2.00
CA ASN A 138 5.94 3.80 -0.99
C ASN A 138 6.64 2.46 -1.22
N PHE A 139 5.89 1.42 -1.60
CA PHE A 139 6.45 0.18 -2.14
C PHE A 139 7.31 0.42 -3.40
N ALA A 140 6.84 1.24 -4.36
CA ALA A 140 7.62 1.56 -5.56
C ALA A 140 8.95 2.27 -5.24
N LYS A 141 9.01 3.00 -4.12
CA LYS A 141 10.24 3.64 -3.62
C LYS A 141 11.12 2.71 -2.79
N GLY A 142 10.65 1.50 -2.46
CA GLY A 142 11.32 0.59 -1.53
C GLY A 142 11.33 1.09 -0.08
N ARG A 143 10.40 1.97 0.31
CA ARG A 143 10.35 2.56 1.66
C ARG A 143 8.94 2.51 2.22
N VAL A 144 8.72 1.72 3.26
CA VAL A 144 7.39 1.45 3.86
C VAL A 144 7.44 1.65 5.39
N CYS A 145 6.32 1.50 6.09
CA CYS A 145 6.28 1.55 7.56
C CYS A 145 7.10 0.41 8.17
N ALA A 146 7.54 0.59 9.41
CA ALA A 146 8.39 -0.38 10.10
C ALA A 146 7.74 -1.77 10.19
N GLN A 147 6.42 -1.83 10.40
CA GLN A 147 5.66 -3.07 10.50
C GLN A 147 5.67 -3.84 9.17
N ALA A 148 5.38 -3.17 8.05
CA ALA A 148 5.41 -3.78 6.73
C ALA A 148 6.83 -4.24 6.36
N ALA A 149 7.85 -3.42 6.62
CA ALA A 149 9.24 -3.79 6.36
C ALA A 149 9.66 -5.02 7.17
N ALA A 150 9.30 -5.08 8.45
CA ALA A 150 9.60 -6.22 9.32
C ALA A 150 8.85 -7.50 8.94
N MET A 151 7.66 -7.40 8.34
CA MET A 151 6.98 -8.55 7.75
C MET A 151 7.74 -9.05 6.53
N ILE A 152 8.03 -8.16 5.58
CA ILE A 152 8.72 -8.50 4.32
C ILE A 152 10.11 -9.09 4.59
N SER A 153 10.86 -8.55 5.55
CA SER A 153 12.21 -9.04 5.87
C SER A 153 12.24 -10.47 6.42
N LYS A 154 11.12 -10.97 6.93
CA LYS A 154 10.99 -12.35 7.41
C LYS A 154 10.61 -13.33 6.29
N LEU A 155 10.23 -12.82 5.12
CA LEU A 155 9.83 -13.64 3.99
C LEU A 155 11.06 -14.02 3.17
N GLN A 156 11.18 -15.30 2.84
CA GLN A 156 12.17 -15.81 1.91
C GLN A 156 11.62 -15.72 0.48
N LEU A 157 11.43 -14.50 -0.03
CA LEU A 157 10.77 -14.28 -1.32
C LEU A 157 11.54 -14.91 -2.50
N GLN A 158 12.86 -15.03 -2.38
CA GLN A 158 13.71 -15.68 -3.39
C GLN A 158 13.35 -17.16 -3.63
N ASP A 159 12.81 -17.85 -2.62
CA ASP A 159 12.51 -19.28 -2.72
C ASP A 159 11.20 -19.55 -3.47
N ARG A 160 10.40 -18.49 -3.72
CA ARG A 160 9.07 -18.61 -4.33
C ARG A 160 9.11 -18.65 -5.86
N GLY A 161 10.26 -18.39 -6.49
CA GLY A 161 10.44 -18.44 -7.95
C GLY A 161 9.64 -17.43 -8.78
N ASN A 162 8.70 -16.70 -8.16
CA ASN A 162 7.76 -15.79 -8.81
C ASN A 162 7.94 -14.36 -8.30
N THR A 163 7.93 -13.39 -9.21
CA THR A 163 7.87 -11.96 -8.88
C THR A 163 6.46 -11.56 -8.45
N ILE A 164 6.34 -10.85 -7.34
CA ILE A 164 5.08 -10.31 -6.86
C ILE A 164 4.79 -8.97 -7.54
N ARG A 165 3.61 -8.82 -8.13
CA ARG A 165 3.17 -7.58 -8.79
C ARG A 165 2.19 -6.82 -7.91
N ILE A 166 2.47 -5.55 -7.63
CA ILE A 166 1.56 -4.63 -6.94
C ILE A 166 0.93 -3.70 -7.97
N LYS A 167 -0.40 -3.63 -8.00
CA LYS A 167 -1.20 -2.86 -8.97
C LYS A 167 -2.14 -1.86 -8.31
#